data_AF-A0A0R3QVQ8-F1
#
_entry.id   AF-A0A0R3QVQ8-F1
#
_cell.length_a   1.000
_cell.length_b   1.000
_cell.length_c   1.000
_cell.angle_alpha   90.00
_cell.angle_beta   90.00
_cell.angle_gamma   90.00
#
_symmetry.space_group_name_H-M   'P 1'
#
loop_
_entity.id
_entity.type
_entity.pdbx_description
1 polymer ?
#
loop_
_entity_poly.entity_id
_entity_poly.type
_entity_poly.pdbx_seq_one_letter_code
_entity_poly.pdbx_strand_id
1 'polypeptide(L)'
;MFDEACEHSPTGHITTDPEDLLGRRYKRGNSESVRHLSVRVRVAEEEIKKYRLQNEVLKKTVTKMTKELYDKQCEIESLRKAFEQQIDDLQHQLSKKEHEDKISKFETVMSLLQGSSGPFKTYEPPFSFLDEPKQETVNAEAQTDDWMLRFVQKSINAAVAGPSIIVKHLAANENNSSERYEKLTEEIAKLENEKFFLITQLKLTRNKLENFELQEAQKMSLENRLVILTEMNECLVKENERIKEIAASKMAGDSGTMEEKRKIIDLTLKCQAKVDELQMELDWKSQKLQEQLQINRVLSTNLENVKEQLSAGDCEVVDVIGNGAEILKRYENEINELKKKLAQYDELPDPSVKILHMKMNPLQTAHQDYKEFQAKKKRKLNESLPFLNEDNDNLIPTLRKKQRTEMTKQLADMQFQLHKVKKEKERALKIQSNLVKKYRAFVTALSGLQIKMKEDDLVQVESIFDPGNYFIFKVHDYGKTISLLETDYATQWSAQIREYLQGRNSTPAFLAAITLILDERAESTTTMSFYPSD
;
A
#
# COMPACT_ATOMS: atom_id res chain seq x y z
N MET A 1 11.82 11.70 -54.52
CA MET A 1 12.92 10.80 -54.11
C MET A 1 12.34 9.88 -53.06
N PHE A 2 12.16 8.62 -53.46
CA PHE A 2 11.78 7.43 -52.70
C PHE A 2 10.48 7.45 -51.88
N ASP A 3 9.44 6.92 -52.53
CA ASP A 3 8.40 6.10 -51.89
C ASP A 3 9.03 4.85 -51.28
N GLU A 4 8.62 4.48 -50.06
CA GLU A 4 8.55 3.05 -49.70
C GLU A 4 7.60 2.77 -48.52
N ALA A 5 6.59 1.97 -48.85
CA ALA A 5 5.93 0.91 -48.09
C ALA A 5 5.33 1.23 -46.70
N CYS A 6 4.02 1.44 -46.75
CA CYS A 6 3.09 1.13 -45.67
C CYS A 6 3.04 -0.39 -45.44
N GLU A 7 3.80 -0.91 -44.46
CA GLU A 7 3.58 -2.26 -43.95
C GLU A 7 2.56 -2.25 -42.82
N HIS A 8 1.31 -2.56 -43.16
CA HIS A 8 0.29 -3.00 -42.21
C HIS A 8 0.46 -4.49 -41.94
N SER A 9 1.08 -4.83 -40.81
CA SER A 9 0.92 -6.15 -40.20
C SER A 9 -0.25 -6.10 -39.21
N PRO A 10 -1.30 -6.95 -39.34
CA PRO A 10 -2.44 -7.01 -38.41
C PRO A 10 -2.10 -7.72 -37.10
N THR A 11 -0.84 -8.12 -36.90
CA THR A 11 -0.33 -8.79 -35.71
C THR A 11 1.00 -8.15 -35.30
N GLY A 12 0.94 -6.97 -34.69
CA GLY A 12 2.12 -6.21 -34.25
C GLY A 12 2.59 -6.63 -32.85
N HIS A 13 3.81 -7.14 -32.76
CA HIS A 13 4.49 -7.63 -31.57
C HIS A 13 4.42 -6.72 -30.34
N ILE A 14 4.20 -7.34 -29.18
CA ILE A 14 4.42 -6.77 -27.85
C ILE A 14 5.93 -6.62 -27.67
N THR A 15 6.44 -5.40 -27.87
CA THR A 15 7.80 -5.05 -27.45
C THR A 15 7.86 -4.93 -25.94
N THR A 16 8.93 -5.48 -25.34
CA THR A 16 9.17 -5.57 -23.89
C THR A 16 9.71 -4.28 -23.27
N ASP A 17 9.65 -3.16 -23.99
CA ASP A 17 10.23 -1.89 -23.57
C ASP A 17 9.13 -0.90 -23.10
N PRO A 18 9.08 -0.54 -21.80
CA PRO A 18 8.00 0.28 -21.25
C PRO A 18 7.93 1.72 -21.79
N GLU A 19 8.97 2.23 -22.46
CA GLU A 19 8.97 3.58 -23.05
C GLU A 19 8.09 3.68 -24.31
N ASP A 20 7.91 2.58 -25.05
CA ASP A 20 7.23 2.61 -26.35
C ASP A 20 5.68 2.67 -26.23
N LEU A 21 5.14 2.23 -25.08
CA LEU A 21 3.71 2.34 -24.73
C LEU A 21 3.28 3.78 -24.36
N LEU A 22 4.23 4.66 -24.08
CA LEU A 22 3.98 6.05 -23.73
C LEU A 22 4.29 6.99 -24.90
N GLY A 23 5.29 6.65 -25.74
CA GLY A 23 5.67 7.45 -26.90
C GLY A 23 4.58 7.57 -27.97
N ARG A 24 3.82 6.49 -28.25
CA ARG A 24 2.77 6.52 -29.29
C ARG A 24 1.50 7.27 -28.88
N ARG A 25 1.25 7.48 -27.59
CA ARG A 25 0.06 8.20 -27.10
C ARG A 25 0.15 9.71 -27.21
N TYR A 26 1.36 10.27 -27.27
CA TYR A 26 1.54 11.73 -27.36
C TYR A 26 1.47 12.28 -28.79
N LYS A 27 1.53 11.43 -29.83
CA LYS A 27 1.43 11.90 -31.23
C LYS A 27 0.00 11.99 -31.79
N ARG A 28 -1.00 11.37 -31.13
CA ARG A 28 -2.42 11.63 -31.41
C ARG A 28 -2.95 12.55 -30.32
N GLY A 29 -3.51 13.69 -30.71
CA GLY A 29 -4.07 14.72 -29.82
C GLY A 29 -5.28 14.27 -29.00
N ASN A 30 -5.14 13.20 -28.24
CA ASN A 30 -6.11 12.74 -27.26
C ASN A 30 -5.83 13.44 -25.93
N SER A 31 -6.37 14.64 -25.76
CA SER A 31 -6.52 15.29 -24.46
C SER A 31 -7.61 14.58 -23.65
N GLU A 32 -7.34 13.34 -23.26
CA GLU A 32 -8.25 12.61 -22.40
C GLU A 32 -8.33 13.28 -21.03
N SER A 33 -9.55 13.59 -20.59
CA SER A 33 -9.78 14.14 -19.25
C SER A 33 -9.19 13.22 -18.18
N VAL A 34 -8.75 13.79 -17.06
CA VAL A 34 -8.24 13.05 -15.88
C VAL A 34 -9.20 11.94 -15.44
N ARG A 35 -10.51 12.15 -15.60
CA ARG A 35 -11.55 11.16 -15.31
C ARG A 35 -11.45 9.91 -16.20
N HIS A 36 -11.23 10.09 -17.50
CA HIS A 36 -11.07 8.98 -18.45
C HIS A 36 -9.77 8.20 -18.19
N LEU A 37 -8.69 8.90 -17.86
CA LEU A 37 -7.44 8.25 -17.46
C LEU A 37 -7.60 7.45 -16.16
N SER A 38 -8.27 8.02 -15.15
CA SER A 38 -8.53 7.35 -13.88
C SER A 38 -9.40 6.10 -14.03
N VAL A 39 -10.40 6.13 -14.91
CA VAL A 39 -11.23 4.96 -15.22
C VAL A 39 -10.40 3.87 -15.89
N ARG A 40 -9.56 4.21 -16.88
CA ARG A 40 -8.71 3.21 -17.53
C ARG A 40 -7.64 2.64 -16.60
N VAL A 41 -7.07 3.46 -15.72
CA VAL A 41 -6.14 2.97 -14.69
C VAL A 41 -6.85 1.99 -13.77
N ARG A 42 -8.07 2.31 -13.30
CA ARG A 42 -8.86 1.40 -12.48
C ARG A 42 -9.19 0.09 -13.22
N VAL A 43 -9.58 0.15 -14.49
CA VAL A 43 -9.83 -1.04 -15.32
C VAL A 43 -8.55 -1.88 -15.47
N ALA A 44 -7.42 -1.25 -15.76
CA ALA A 44 -6.13 -1.95 -15.87
C ALA A 44 -5.69 -2.56 -14.53
N GLU A 45 -5.95 -1.88 -13.41
CA GLU A 45 -5.69 -2.43 -12.07
C GLU A 45 -6.55 -3.67 -11.78
N GLU A 46 -7.83 -3.67 -12.15
CA GLU A 46 -8.71 -4.83 -12.02
C GLU A 46 -8.28 -5.98 -12.94
N GLU A 47 -7.87 -5.71 -14.18
CA GLU A 47 -7.31 -6.73 -15.08
C GLU A 47 -6.02 -7.34 -14.51
N ILE A 48 -5.11 -6.52 -13.97
CA ILE A 48 -3.89 -7.01 -13.32
C ILE A 48 -4.22 -7.88 -12.10
N LYS A 49 -5.21 -7.49 -11.28
CA LYS A 49 -5.68 -8.32 -10.15
C LYS A 49 -6.20 -9.67 -10.64
N LYS A 50 -6.99 -9.69 -11.70
CA LYS A 50 -7.50 -10.92 -12.32
C LYS A 50 -6.36 -11.83 -12.79
N TYR A 51 -5.38 -11.30 -13.50
CA TYR A 51 -4.23 -12.08 -13.96
C TYR A 51 -3.35 -12.58 -12.81
N ARG A 52 -3.18 -11.80 -11.73
CA ARG A 52 -2.48 -12.26 -10.52
C ARG A 52 -3.21 -13.44 -9.88
N LEU A 53 -4.53 -13.38 -9.77
CA LEU A 53 -5.32 -14.47 -9.21
C LEU A 53 -5.20 -15.74 -10.08
N GLN A 54 -5.29 -15.59 -11.40
CA GLN A 54 -5.09 -16.70 -12.33
C GLN A 54 -3.69 -17.31 -12.22
N ASN A 55 -2.64 -16.48 -12.08
CA ASN A 55 -1.27 -16.96 -11.87
C ASN A 55 -1.10 -17.69 -10.54
N GLU A 56 -1.73 -17.24 -9.46
CA GLU A 56 -1.70 -17.94 -8.17
C GLU A 56 -2.41 -19.30 -8.26
N VAL A 57 -3.55 -19.38 -8.96
CA VAL A 57 -4.23 -20.67 -9.22
C VAL A 57 -3.34 -21.60 -10.05
N LEU A 58 -2.76 -21.10 -11.15
CA LEU A 58 -1.83 -21.87 -11.98
C LEU A 58 -0.62 -22.35 -11.17
N LYS A 59 -0.05 -21.50 -10.32
CA LYS A 59 1.07 -21.85 -9.45
C LYS A 59 0.70 -22.96 -8.47
N LYS A 60 -0.49 -22.89 -7.84
CA LYS A 60 -1.02 -23.98 -6.99
C LYS A 60 -1.17 -25.28 -7.79
N THR A 61 -1.73 -25.22 -8.99
CA THR A 61 -1.88 -26.39 -9.86
C THR A 61 -0.54 -26.99 -10.26
N VAL A 62 0.45 -26.17 -10.63
CA VAL A 62 1.81 -26.62 -10.94
C VAL A 62 2.45 -27.29 -9.73
N THR A 63 2.37 -26.68 -8.53
CA THR A 63 2.94 -27.32 -7.33
C THR A 63 2.29 -28.66 -7.01
N LYS A 64 0.97 -28.80 -7.26
CA LYS A 64 0.26 -30.07 -7.09
C LYS A 64 0.76 -31.12 -8.10
N MET A 65 0.84 -30.77 -9.38
CA MET A 65 1.35 -31.67 -10.42
C MET A 65 2.81 -32.05 -10.20
N THR A 66 3.65 -31.12 -9.75
CA THR A 66 5.06 -31.41 -9.42
C THR A 66 5.16 -32.40 -8.26
N LYS A 67 4.29 -32.27 -7.25
CA LYS A 67 4.23 -33.24 -6.14
C LYS A 67 3.78 -34.62 -6.63
N GLU A 68 2.72 -34.69 -7.43
CA GLU A 68 2.24 -35.96 -8.00
C GLU A 68 3.31 -36.63 -8.88
N LEU A 69 4.05 -35.86 -9.69
CA LEU A 69 5.18 -36.38 -10.46
C LEU A 69 6.31 -36.91 -9.57
N TYR A 70 6.62 -36.23 -8.47
CA TYR A 70 7.62 -36.71 -7.51
C TYR A 70 7.17 -38.02 -6.85
N ASP A 71 5.91 -38.10 -6.42
CA ASP A 71 5.35 -39.31 -5.82
C ASP A 71 5.41 -40.50 -6.81
N LYS A 72 5.07 -40.27 -8.08
CA LYS A 72 5.18 -41.28 -9.15
C LYS A 72 6.62 -41.67 -9.47
N GLN A 73 7.55 -40.71 -9.43
CA GLN A 73 8.98 -41.01 -9.57
C GLN A 73 9.46 -41.96 -8.45
N CYS A 74 9.04 -41.70 -7.20
CA CYS A 74 9.35 -42.57 -6.07
C CYS A 74 8.74 -43.98 -6.21
N GLU A 75 7.49 -44.08 -6.68
CA GLU A 75 6.86 -45.38 -6.98
C GLU A 75 7.68 -46.16 -8.02
N ILE A 76 8.08 -45.52 -9.14
CA ILE A 76 8.88 -46.16 -10.20
C ILE A 76 10.25 -46.62 -9.67
N GLU A 77 10.91 -45.81 -8.84
CA GLU A 77 12.18 -46.19 -8.22
C GLU A 77 12.04 -47.37 -7.26
N SER A 78 10.95 -47.41 -6.48
CA SER A 78 10.65 -48.56 -5.63
C SER A 78 10.43 -49.83 -6.47
N LEU A 79 9.71 -49.71 -7.59
CA LEU A 79 9.41 -50.83 -8.48
C LEU A 79 10.67 -51.32 -9.21
N ARG A 80 11.56 -50.41 -9.62
CA ARG A 80 12.89 -50.75 -10.17
C ARG A 80 13.72 -51.54 -9.16
N LYS A 81 13.80 -51.09 -7.92
CA LYS A 81 14.52 -51.80 -6.85
C LYS A 81 13.95 -53.20 -6.59
N ALA A 82 12.63 -53.35 -6.62
CA ALA A 82 11.99 -54.65 -6.46
C ALA A 82 12.35 -55.62 -7.61
N PHE A 83 12.35 -55.13 -8.85
CA PHE A 83 12.78 -55.95 -10.00
C PHE A 83 14.26 -56.29 -9.96
N GLU A 84 15.11 -55.36 -9.54
CA GLU A 84 16.55 -55.59 -9.42
C GLU A 84 16.84 -56.67 -8.37
N GLN A 85 16.17 -56.61 -7.22
CA GLN A 85 16.24 -57.66 -6.21
C GLN A 85 15.77 -59.03 -6.75
N GLN A 86 14.68 -59.04 -7.53
CA GLN A 86 14.17 -60.28 -8.11
C GLN A 86 15.14 -60.88 -9.14
N ILE A 87 15.83 -60.04 -9.93
CA ILE A 87 16.87 -60.47 -10.87
C ILE A 87 18.05 -61.07 -10.09
N ASP A 88 18.51 -60.41 -9.03
CA ASP A 88 19.61 -60.89 -8.20
C ASP A 88 19.28 -62.24 -7.54
N ASP A 89 18.06 -62.39 -7.00
CA ASP A 89 17.58 -63.64 -6.42
C ASP A 89 17.55 -64.78 -7.46
N LEU A 90 17.08 -64.50 -8.68
CA LEU A 90 17.06 -65.47 -9.77
C LEU A 90 18.46 -65.85 -10.25
N GLN A 91 19.38 -64.89 -10.34
CA GLN A 91 20.78 -65.16 -10.67
C GLN A 91 21.44 -66.03 -9.61
N HIS A 92 21.18 -65.76 -8.33
CA HIS A 92 21.68 -66.59 -7.23
C HIS A 92 21.10 -68.02 -7.29
N GLN A 93 19.81 -68.18 -7.58
CA GLN A 93 19.18 -69.50 -7.77
C GLN A 93 19.79 -70.25 -8.97
N LEU A 94 20.01 -69.59 -10.10
CA LEU A 94 20.66 -70.19 -11.27
C LEU A 94 22.09 -70.62 -10.97
N SER A 95 22.88 -69.78 -10.31
CA SER A 95 24.26 -70.11 -9.92
C SER A 95 24.32 -71.29 -8.95
N LYS A 96 23.40 -71.31 -7.97
CA LYS A 96 23.25 -72.45 -7.04
C LYS A 96 22.89 -73.73 -7.78
N LYS A 97 21.91 -73.70 -8.68
CA LYS A 97 21.51 -74.86 -9.47
C LYS A 97 22.62 -75.34 -10.39
N GLU A 98 23.37 -74.43 -11.02
CA GLU A 98 24.53 -74.78 -11.84
C GLU A 98 25.62 -75.48 -11.02
N HIS A 99 25.84 -75.03 -9.77
CA HIS A 99 26.75 -75.69 -8.84
C HIS A 99 26.26 -77.09 -8.45
N GLU A 100 24.97 -77.24 -8.14
CA GLU A 100 24.34 -78.54 -7.83
C GLU A 100 24.40 -79.51 -9.01
N ASP A 101 24.16 -79.02 -10.24
CA ASP A 101 24.28 -79.81 -11.47
C ASP A 101 25.74 -80.24 -11.72
N LYS A 102 26.73 -79.36 -11.45
CA LYS A 102 28.16 -79.71 -11.54
C LYS A 102 28.53 -80.79 -10.52
N ILE A 103 28.04 -80.70 -9.29
CA ILE A 103 28.22 -81.74 -8.26
C ILE A 103 27.57 -83.06 -8.71
N SER A 104 26.32 -83.01 -9.17
CA SER A 104 25.57 -84.18 -9.61
C SER A 104 26.22 -84.87 -10.80
N LYS A 105 26.74 -84.10 -11.77
CA LYS A 105 27.54 -84.63 -12.90
C LYS A 105 28.84 -85.25 -12.42
N PHE A 106 29.52 -84.61 -11.47
CA PHE A 106 30.74 -85.17 -10.87
C PHE A 106 30.45 -86.49 -10.15
N GLU A 107 29.39 -86.57 -9.34
CA GLU A 107 28.94 -87.82 -8.71
C GLU A 107 28.54 -88.89 -9.73
N THR A 108 27.88 -88.50 -10.84
CA THR A 108 27.53 -89.42 -11.93
C THR A 108 28.78 -89.98 -12.62
N VAL A 109 29.78 -89.13 -12.90
CA VAL A 109 31.07 -89.55 -13.47
C VAL A 109 31.83 -90.45 -12.50
N MET A 110 31.82 -90.13 -11.21
CA MET A 110 32.42 -90.98 -10.17
C MET A 110 31.72 -92.33 -10.05
N SER A 111 30.39 -92.36 -10.19
CA SER A 111 29.58 -93.59 -10.22
C SER A 111 29.86 -94.42 -11.48
N LEU A 112 30.08 -93.77 -12.63
CA LEU A 112 30.47 -94.43 -13.88
C LEU A 112 31.89 -95.02 -13.81
N LEU A 113 32.80 -94.35 -13.12
CA LEU A 113 34.16 -94.84 -12.89
C LEU A 113 34.22 -95.98 -11.86
N GLN A 114 33.23 -96.08 -10.96
CA GLN A 114 33.10 -97.18 -10.00
C GLN A 114 32.25 -98.35 -10.53
N GLY A 115 31.47 -98.16 -11.59
CA GLY A 115 30.64 -99.18 -12.25
C GLY A 115 31.22 -99.64 -13.59
N SER A 116 32.05 -100.68 -13.57
CA SER A 116 32.51 -101.36 -14.79
C SER A 116 31.43 -102.32 -15.35
N SER A 117 31.32 -102.34 -16.69
CA SER A 117 30.85 -103.40 -17.60
C SER A 117 29.39 -103.38 -18.13
N GLY A 118 29.24 -103.11 -19.44
CA GLY A 118 28.08 -103.54 -20.26
C GLY A 118 27.69 -102.57 -21.40
N PRO A 119 27.36 -103.03 -22.64
CA PRO A 119 27.45 -102.19 -23.84
C PRO A 119 26.11 -101.81 -24.54
N PHE A 120 26.20 -100.77 -25.41
CA PHE A 120 25.31 -100.31 -26.50
C PHE A 120 23.86 -99.89 -26.21
N LYS A 121 23.45 -98.70 -26.69
CA LYS A 121 22.54 -98.53 -27.86
C LYS A 121 22.20 -97.07 -28.19
N THR A 122 22.16 -96.82 -29.50
CA THR A 122 21.58 -95.70 -30.25
C THR A 122 20.07 -95.53 -29.97
N TYR A 123 19.59 -94.29 -29.88
CA TYR A 123 18.20 -93.94 -30.15
C TYR A 123 18.04 -92.44 -30.52
N GLU A 124 17.19 -92.17 -31.50
CA GLU A 124 16.72 -90.87 -32.02
C GLU A 124 15.17 -91.01 -32.23
N PRO A 125 14.39 -89.98 -32.61
CA PRO A 125 13.79 -88.83 -31.89
C PRO A 125 12.25 -88.99 -31.69
N PRO A 126 11.42 -87.95 -31.35
CA PRO A 126 10.82 -87.06 -32.37
C PRO A 126 10.37 -85.62 -31.93
N PHE A 127 10.00 -84.84 -32.96
CA PHE A 127 9.36 -83.51 -33.07
C PHE A 127 8.28 -83.09 -32.03
N SER A 128 8.15 -81.77 -31.77
CA SER A 128 6.84 -81.06 -31.71
C SER A 128 6.98 -79.55 -31.97
N PHE A 129 6.01 -79.01 -32.73
CA PHE A 129 5.77 -77.62 -33.15
C PHE A 129 4.97 -76.78 -32.11
N LEU A 130 4.79 -75.48 -32.43
CA LEU A 130 3.78 -74.48 -31.98
C LEU A 130 4.36 -73.37 -31.07
N ASP A 131 4.08 -72.08 -31.23
CA ASP A 131 3.45 -71.26 -32.28
C ASP A 131 3.62 -69.79 -31.81
N GLU A 132 3.96 -68.87 -32.71
CA GLU A 132 3.80 -67.42 -32.49
C GLU A 132 2.36 -67.00 -32.84
N PRO A 133 1.75 -66.05 -32.09
CA PRO A 133 0.64 -65.28 -32.62
C PRO A 133 1.03 -63.85 -32.99
N LYS A 134 0.53 -63.49 -34.17
CA LYS A 134 0.60 -62.21 -34.89
C LYS A 134 -0.21 -61.10 -34.22
N GLN A 135 0.13 -59.88 -34.62
CA GLN A 135 -0.66 -58.64 -34.50
C GLN A 135 -1.97 -58.72 -35.29
N GLU A 136 -3.04 -58.16 -34.72
CA GLU A 136 -4.23 -57.72 -35.46
C GLU A 136 -4.83 -56.47 -34.81
N THR A 137 -4.93 -55.40 -35.61
CA THR A 137 -5.69 -54.18 -35.38
C THR A 137 -7.12 -54.34 -35.90
N VAL A 138 -8.15 -54.03 -35.11
CA VAL A 138 -9.46 -53.52 -35.62
C VAL A 138 -10.15 -52.65 -34.55
N ASN A 139 -10.67 -51.51 -35.01
CA ASN A 139 -11.52 -50.55 -34.30
C ASN A 139 -12.96 -51.06 -34.04
N ALA A 140 -13.59 -50.61 -32.96
CA ALA A 140 -15.04 -50.44 -32.89
C ALA A 140 -15.40 -49.27 -31.94
N GLU A 141 -16.23 -48.37 -32.47
CA GLU A 141 -16.82 -47.16 -31.86
C GLU A 141 -17.93 -47.49 -30.83
N ALA A 142 -18.23 -46.56 -29.90
CA ALA A 142 -19.55 -45.90 -29.80
C ALA A 142 -19.77 -45.09 -28.49
N GLN A 143 -20.44 -43.93 -28.65
CA GLN A 143 -21.21 -43.10 -27.67
C GLN A 143 -20.38 -42.33 -26.62
N THR A 144 -20.52 -41.02 -26.38
CA THR A 144 -21.70 -40.10 -26.32
C THR A 144 -21.12 -38.66 -26.36
N ASP A 145 -21.64 -37.63 -27.05
CA ASP A 145 -22.65 -36.70 -26.52
C ASP A 145 -23.06 -35.64 -27.58
N ASP A 146 -24.29 -35.77 -28.07
CA ASP A 146 -24.98 -34.92 -29.05
C ASP A 146 -25.92 -33.90 -28.36
N TRP A 147 -25.38 -33.05 -27.46
CA TRP A 147 -26.21 -32.05 -26.75
C TRP A 147 -25.72 -30.59 -26.87
N MET A 148 -24.46 -30.38 -27.29
CA MET A 148 -23.83 -29.05 -27.33
C MET A 148 -24.11 -28.24 -28.62
N LEU A 149 -24.65 -28.87 -29.67
CA LEU A 149 -24.86 -28.20 -30.97
C LEU A 149 -26.26 -27.57 -31.16
N ARG A 150 -27.19 -27.79 -30.23
CA ARG A 150 -28.55 -27.21 -30.32
C ARG A 150 -28.73 -25.85 -29.64
N PHE A 151 -27.74 -25.37 -28.88
CA PHE A 151 -27.88 -24.11 -28.13
C PHE A 151 -27.44 -22.86 -28.94
N VAL A 152 -26.63 -23.03 -29.98
CA VAL A 152 -26.04 -21.89 -30.72
C VAL A 152 -26.96 -21.34 -31.82
N GLN A 153 -27.96 -22.10 -32.28
CA GLN A 153 -28.82 -21.65 -33.40
C GLN A 153 -30.01 -20.76 -32.97
N LYS A 154 -30.28 -20.57 -31.67
CA LYS A 154 -31.48 -19.85 -31.19
C LYS A 154 -31.26 -18.37 -30.85
N SER A 155 -30.03 -17.87 -30.96
CA SER A 155 -29.66 -16.52 -30.50
C SER A 155 -29.55 -15.47 -31.62
N ILE A 156 -29.69 -15.86 -32.89
CA ILE A 156 -29.41 -14.97 -34.04
C ILE A 156 -30.68 -14.30 -34.61
N ASN A 157 -31.89 -14.76 -34.27
CA ASN A 157 -33.14 -14.27 -34.89
C ASN A 157 -33.95 -13.25 -34.05
N ALA A 158 -33.39 -12.67 -32.99
CA ALA A 158 -34.09 -11.70 -32.13
C ALA A 158 -33.63 -10.24 -32.27
N ALA A 159 -32.74 -9.93 -33.23
CA ALA A 159 -32.13 -8.60 -33.38
C ALA A 159 -32.53 -7.83 -34.65
N VAL A 160 -33.67 -8.16 -35.28
CA VAL A 160 -34.19 -7.44 -36.46
C VAL A 160 -35.66 -7.07 -36.26
N ALA A 161 -35.92 -6.04 -35.44
CA ALA A 161 -37.20 -5.34 -35.42
C ALA A 161 -37.01 -3.93 -34.82
N GLY A 162 -36.62 -2.97 -35.66
CA GLY A 162 -36.74 -1.53 -35.35
C GLY A 162 -38.02 -0.97 -35.98
N PRO A 163 -38.81 -0.12 -35.30
CA PRO A 163 -40.01 0.46 -35.88
C PRO A 163 -39.69 1.75 -36.68
N SER A 164 -40.16 1.78 -37.93
CA SER A 164 -40.14 2.94 -38.83
C SER A 164 -41.19 3.98 -38.42
N ILE A 165 -40.81 5.25 -38.29
CA ILE A 165 -41.75 6.38 -38.10
C ILE A 165 -41.80 7.21 -39.39
N ILE A 166 -43.01 7.31 -39.94
CA ILE A 166 -43.39 8.09 -41.11
C ILE A 166 -43.66 9.55 -40.67
N VAL A 167 -43.01 10.52 -41.30
CA VAL A 167 -43.27 11.96 -41.10
C VAL A 167 -44.28 12.45 -42.14
N LYS A 168 -45.42 13.00 -41.70
CA LYS A 168 -46.41 13.68 -42.54
C LYS A 168 -46.36 15.19 -42.27
N HIS A 169 -46.08 15.97 -43.31
CA HIS A 169 -46.07 17.43 -43.32
C HIS A 169 -47.50 17.97 -43.53
N LEU A 170 -47.95 18.98 -42.78
CA LEU A 170 -49.11 19.80 -43.18
C LEU A 170 -49.11 21.21 -42.54
N ALA A 171 -49.62 22.16 -43.33
CA ALA A 171 -49.35 23.59 -43.28
C ALA A 171 -50.27 24.43 -42.36
N ALA A 172 -49.71 25.58 -41.97
CA ALA A 172 -50.26 26.89 -41.58
C ALA A 172 -51.69 27.01 -41.01
N ASN A 173 -51.77 27.48 -39.74
CA ASN A 173 -52.92 28.21 -39.21
C ASN A 173 -52.40 29.21 -38.13
N GLU A 174 -52.22 30.49 -38.49
CA GLU A 174 -51.37 31.45 -37.75
C GLU A 174 -51.99 32.10 -36.51
N ASN A 175 -53.29 31.92 -36.24
CA ASN A 175 -53.89 32.42 -34.98
C ASN A 175 -54.12 31.32 -33.92
N ASN A 176 -53.97 30.06 -34.30
CA ASN A 176 -53.97 28.90 -33.38
C ASN A 176 -52.53 28.44 -33.09
N SER A 177 -51.54 29.08 -33.70
CA SER A 177 -50.12 28.78 -33.54
C SER A 177 -49.57 29.40 -32.27
N SER A 178 -49.91 30.65 -31.93
CA SER A 178 -49.39 31.34 -30.73
C SER A 178 -49.75 30.61 -29.43
N GLU A 179 -51.02 30.23 -29.27
CA GLU A 179 -51.50 29.49 -28.09
C GLU A 179 -50.95 28.05 -28.03
N ARG A 180 -50.63 27.46 -29.19
CA ARG A 180 -49.92 26.17 -29.26
C ARG A 180 -48.45 26.33 -28.93
N TYR A 181 -47.80 27.41 -29.33
CA TYR A 181 -46.40 27.69 -28.99
C TYR A 181 -46.26 27.92 -27.49
N GLU A 182 -47.19 28.63 -26.85
CA GLU A 182 -47.21 28.79 -25.38
C GLU A 182 -47.45 27.46 -24.65
N LYS A 183 -48.39 26.63 -25.10
CA LYS A 183 -48.59 25.29 -24.53
C LYS A 183 -47.36 24.40 -24.72
N LEU A 184 -46.69 24.50 -25.88
CA LEU A 184 -45.47 23.75 -26.17
C LEU A 184 -44.30 24.23 -25.30
N THR A 185 -44.15 25.54 -25.07
CA THR A 185 -43.08 26.07 -24.20
C THR A 185 -43.30 25.70 -22.73
N GLU A 186 -44.55 25.71 -22.25
CA GLU A 186 -44.90 25.20 -20.92
C GLU A 186 -44.62 23.70 -20.79
N GLU A 187 -44.94 22.91 -21.82
CA GLU A 187 -44.67 21.47 -21.84
C GLU A 187 -43.16 21.18 -21.89
N ILE A 188 -42.40 21.95 -22.67
CA ILE A 188 -40.93 21.88 -22.69
C ILE A 188 -40.37 22.19 -21.29
N ALA A 189 -40.83 23.25 -20.63
CA ALA A 189 -40.38 23.60 -19.28
C ALA A 189 -40.72 22.51 -18.25
N LYS A 190 -41.91 21.89 -18.35
CA LYS A 190 -42.28 20.75 -17.50
C LYS A 190 -41.36 19.55 -17.72
N LEU A 191 -41.12 19.18 -18.98
CA LEU A 191 -40.24 18.08 -19.35
C LEU A 191 -38.78 18.34 -18.96
N GLU A 192 -38.31 19.58 -19.05
CA GLU A 192 -36.98 19.98 -18.60
C GLU A 192 -36.82 19.87 -17.08
N ASN A 193 -37.84 20.27 -16.32
CA ASN A 193 -37.87 20.11 -14.87
C ASN A 193 -37.92 18.63 -14.46
N GLU A 194 -38.73 17.81 -15.12
CA GLU A 194 -38.79 16.37 -14.86
C GLU A 194 -37.47 15.68 -15.22
N LYS A 195 -36.87 16.05 -16.35
CA LYS A 195 -35.53 15.60 -16.75
C LYS A 195 -34.49 15.97 -15.70
N PHE A 196 -34.50 17.20 -15.18
CA PHE A 196 -33.59 17.62 -14.13
C PHE A 196 -33.78 16.80 -12.84
N PHE A 197 -35.02 16.55 -12.44
CA PHE A 197 -35.35 15.74 -11.28
C PHE A 197 -34.86 14.29 -11.44
N LEU A 198 -35.14 13.66 -12.59
CA LEU A 198 -34.70 12.30 -12.89
C LEU A 198 -33.17 12.20 -12.95
N ILE A 199 -32.48 13.17 -13.55
CA ILE A 199 -31.01 13.23 -13.56
C ILE A 199 -30.45 13.32 -12.13
N THR A 200 -31.10 14.12 -11.28
CA THR A 200 -30.67 14.28 -9.88
C THR A 200 -30.87 12.99 -9.10
N GLN A 201 -32.02 12.33 -9.25
CA GLN A 201 -32.25 11.01 -8.65
C GLN A 201 -31.23 9.98 -9.13
N LEU A 202 -30.94 9.93 -10.43
CA LEU A 202 -29.97 9.00 -11.01
C LEU A 202 -28.56 9.25 -10.46
N LYS A 203 -28.16 10.52 -10.29
CA LYS A 203 -26.88 10.86 -9.64
C LYS A 203 -26.85 10.38 -8.19
N LEU A 204 -27.92 10.59 -7.43
CA LEU A 204 -28.01 10.15 -6.03
C LEU A 204 -27.98 8.62 -5.90
N THR A 205 -28.70 7.89 -6.75
CA THR A 205 -28.68 6.42 -6.74
C THR A 205 -27.33 5.88 -7.17
N ARG A 206 -26.68 6.49 -8.17
CA ARG A 206 -25.32 6.13 -8.59
C ARG A 206 -24.30 6.33 -7.47
N ASN A 207 -24.36 7.45 -6.75
CA ASN A 207 -23.47 7.69 -5.60
C ASN A 207 -23.71 6.69 -4.47
N LYS A 208 -24.97 6.32 -4.20
CA LYS A 208 -25.29 5.26 -3.22
C LYS A 208 -24.71 3.91 -3.66
N LEU A 209 -24.83 3.56 -4.94
CA LEU A 209 -24.27 2.33 -5.48
C LEU A 209 -22.75 2.28 -5.38
N GLU A 210 -22.06 3.37 -5.76
CA GLU A 210 -20.59 3.46 -5.63
C GLU A 210 -20.12 3.33 -4.17
N ASN A 211 -20.88 3.89 -3.21
CA ASN A 211 -20.60 3.70 -1.79
C ASN A 211 -20.78 2.23 -1.34
N PHE A 212 -21.83 1.54 -1.80
CA PHE A 212 -22.03 0.13 -1.50
C PHE A 212 -20.92 -0.75 -2.10
N GLU A 213 -20.52 -0.50 -3.35
CA GLU A 213 -19.40 -1.21 -3.99
C GLU A 213 -18.09 -1.01 -3.22
N LEU A 214 -17.83 0.21 -2.74
CA LEU A 214 -16.66 0.49 -1.90
C LEU A 214 -16.72 -0.27 -0.58
N GLN A 215 -17.88 -0.29 0.09
CA GLN A 215 -18.07 -1.00 1.35
C GLN A 215 -17.90 -2.51 1.18
N GLU A 216 -18.41 -3.06 0.08
CA GLU A 216 -18.26 -4.48 -0.26
C GLU A 216 -16.80 -4.85 -0.58
N ALA A 217 -16.08 -4.00 -1.31
CA ALA A 217 -14.65 -4.19 -1.56
C ALA A 217 -13.82 -4.15 -0.26
N GLN A 218 -14.16 -3.25 0.67
CA GLN A 218 -13.52 -3.20 1.99
C GLN A 218 -13.82 -4.46 2.81
N LYS A 219 -15.07 -4.91 2.83
CA LYS A 219 -15.48 -6.15 3.50
C LYS A 219 -14.71 -7.37 2.95
N MET A 220 -14.68 -7.54 1.64
CA MET A 220 -13.93 -8.61 0.98
C MET A 220 -12.42 -8.56 1.31
N SER A 221 -11.85 -7.37 1.39
CA SER A 221 -10.44 -7.21 1.78
C SER A 221 -10.18 -7.64 3.23
N LEU A 222 -11.09 -7.33 4.16
CA LEU A 222 -10.99 -7.74 5.56
C LEU A 222 -11.17 -9.25 5.71
N GLU A 223 -12.13 -9.84 5.00
CA GLU A 223 -12.36 -11.29 4.97
C GLU A 223 -11.12 -12.04 4.46
N ASN A 224 -10.52 -11.59 3.36
CA ASN A 224 -9.27 -12.16 2.84
C ASN A 224 -8.12 -12.07 3.86
N ARG A 225 -7.98 -10.94 4.54
CA ARG A 225 -6.97 -10.78 5.60
C ARG A 225 -7.24 -11.72 6.78
N LEU A 226 -8.50 -11.92 7.14
CA LEU A 226 -8.89 -12.84 8.22
C LEU A 226 -8.54 -14.28 7.85
N VAL A 227 -8.78 -14.72 6.62
CA VAL A 227 -8.37 -16.05 6.13
C VAL A 227 -6.86 -16.22 6.23
N ILE A 228 -6.06 -15.27 5.72
CA ILE A 228 -4.59 -15.34 5.78
C ILE A 228 -4.08 -15.41 7.23
N LEU A 229 -4.65 -14.59 8.12
CA LEU A 229 -4.28 -14.61 9.53
C LEU A 229 -4.68 -15.92 10.21
N THR A 230 -5.80 -16.51 9.82
CA THR A 230 -6.27 -17.80 10.35
C THR A 230 -5.35 -18.93 9.89
N GLU A 231 -5.00 -18.98 8.60
CA GLU A 231 -4.03 -19.95 8.06
C GLU A 231 -2.66 -19.82 8.74
N MET A 232 -2.18 -18.58 8.93
CA MET A 232 -0.91 -18.33 9.62
C MET A 232 -0.95 -18.77 11.09
N ASN A 233 -2.05 -18.49 11.81
CA ASN A 233 -2.23 -18.96 13.17
C ASN A 233 -2.27 -20.49 13.24
N GLU A 234 -2.94 -21.16 12.30
CA GLU A 234 -2.96 -22.62 12.25
C GLU A 234 -1.56 -23.21 12.02
N CYS A 235 -0.75 -22.61 11.14
CA CYS A 235 0.65 -22.98 10.95
C CYS A 235 1.48 -22.78 12.22
N LEU A 236 1.31 -21.65 12.93
CA LEU A 236 2.01 -21.39 14.19
C LEU A 236 1.60 -22.37 15.30
N VAL A 237 0.32 -22.74 15.37
CA VAL A 237 -0.16 -23.76 16.31
C VAL A 237 0.45 -25.12 16.00
N LYS A 238 0.49 -25.53 14.72
CA LYS A 238 1.13 -26.79 14.31
C LYS A 238 2.62 -26.80 14.64
N GLU A 239 3.33 -25.69 14.42
CA GLU A 239 4.75 -25.59 14.77
C GLU A 239 4.96 -25.63 16.29
N ASN A 240 4.11 -24.97 17.07
CA ASN A 240 4.16 -25.04 18.54
C ASN A 240 3.93 -26.45 19.06
N GLU A 241 2.95 -27.19 18.52
CA GLU A 241 2.73 -28.60 18.89
C GLU A 241 3.93 -29.47 18.48
N ARG A 242 4.52 -29.25 17.29
CA ARG A 242 5.74 -29.95 16.88
C ARG A 242 6.91 -29.66 17.82
N ILE A 243 7.12 -28.41 18.23
CA ILE A 243 8.17 -28.03 19.19
C ILE A 243 7.92 -28.72 20.54
N LYS A 244 6.67 -28.80 20.96
CA LYS A 244 6.25 -29.48 22.20
C LYS A 244 6.51 -30.99 22.13
N GLU A 245 6.22 -31.64 21.00
CA GLU A 245 6.55 -33.05 20.75
C GLU A 245 8.07 -33.29 20.72
N ILE A 246 8.84 -32.40 20.11
CA ILE A 246 10.32 -32.46 20.11
C ILE A 246 10.87 -32.28 21.53
N ALA A 247 10.27 -31.39 22.33
CA ALA A 247 10.66 -31.19 23.72
C ALA A 247 10.30 -32.42 24.58
N ALA A 248 9.10 -32.98 24.42
CA ALA A 248 8.66 -34.17 25.12
C ALA A 248 9.50 -35.41 24.75
N SER A 249 9.83 -35.60 23.47
CA SER A 249 10.70 -36.70 23.02
C SER A 249 12.15 -36.54 23.49
N LYS A 250 12.68 -35.32 23.58
CA LYS A 250 13.98 -35.06 24.23
C LYS A 250 13.97 -35.27 25.74
N MET A 251 12.83 -35.14 26.42
CA MET A 251 12.71 -35.48 27.85
C MET A 251 12.54 -36.98 28.10
N ALA A 252 11.96 -37.72 27.14
CA ALA A 252 11.83 -39.18 27.19
C ALA A 252 13.11 -39.92 26.77
N GLY A 253 13.96 -39.29 25.94
CA GLY A 253 15.31 -39.76 25.63
C GLY A 253 16.27 -39.48 26.78
N ASP A 254 16.54 -40.50 27.58
CA ASP A 254 17.47 -40.44 28.71
C ASP A 254 18.93 -40.23 28.23
N SER A 255 19.34 -38.97 28.02
CA SER A 255 20.77 -38.59 27.94
C SER A 255 21.12 -37.14 28.28
N GLY A 256 20.15 -36.30 28.69
CA GLY A 256 20.44 -34.93 29.12
C GLY A 256 21.01 -34.89 30.54
N THR A 257 22.29 -34.57 30.68
CA THR A 257 22.94 -34.38 31.99
C THR A 257 22.13 -33.41 32.86
N MET A 258 22.10 -33.64 34.19
CA MET A 258 21.31 -32.89 35.19
C MET A 258 21.49 -31.35 35.14
N GLU A 259 22.50 -30.89 34.42
CA GLU A 259 22.86 -29.50 34.18
C GLU A 259 22.08 -28.86 33.02
N GLU A 260 21.73 -29.62 31.98
CA GLU A 260 20.87 -29.16 30.90
C GLU A 260 19.42 -29.01 31.36
N LYS A 261 18.94 -29.95 32.20
CA LYS A 261 17.63 -29.85 32.85
C LYS A 261 17.53 -28.60 33.73
N ARG A 262 18.60 -28.26 34.47
CA ARG A 262 18.68 -27.01 35.25
C ARG A 262 18.69 -25.75 34.38
N LYS A 263 19.45 -25.74 33.28
CA LYS A 263 19.49 -24.62 32.35
C LYS A 263 18.14 -24.34 31.69
N ILE A 264 17.38 -25.39 31.37
CA ILE A 264 16.03 -25.24 30.81
C ILE A 264 15.09 -24.62 31.84
N ILE A 265 15.12 -25.09 33.09
CA ILE A 265 14.31 -24.53 34.19
C ILE A 265 14.65 -23.06 34.43
N ASP A 266 15.94 -22.70 34.48
CA ASP A 266 16.37 -21.30 34.62
C ASP A 266 15.90 -20.43 33.45
N LEU A 267 15.95 -20.95 32.22
CA LEU A 267 15.45 -20.22 31.05
C LEU A 267 13.94 -20.02 31.12
N THR A 268 13.19 -21.03 31.55
CA THR A 268 11.74 -20.96 31.74
C THR A 268 11.36 -19.93 32.80
N LEU A 269 12.05 -19.93 33.96
CA LEU A 269 11.84 -18.93 35.02
C LEU A 269 12.18 -17.52 34.53
N LYS A 270 13.22 -17.37 33.71
CA LYS A 270 13.62 -16.06 33.14
C LYS A 270 12.64 -15.56 32.09
N CYS A 271 12.06 -16.46 31.29
CA CYS A 271 10.98 -16.12 30.37
C CYS A 271 9.70 -15.75 31.13
N GLN A 272 9.37 -16.47 32.21
CA GLN A 272 8.22 -16.16 33.06
C GLN A 272 8.34 -14.77 33.68
N ALA A 273 9.50 -14.44 34.25
CA ALA A 273 9.74 -13.11 34.83
C ALA A 273 9.58 -11.97 33.81
N LYS A 274 9.96 -12.19 32.55
CA LYS A 274 9.75 -11.21 31.47
C LYS A 274 8.29 -11.08 31.06
N VAL A 275 7.53 -12.18 31.08
CA VAL A 275 6.09 -12.15 30.82
C VAL A 275 5.39 -11.36 31.91
N ASP A 276 5.76 -11.58 33.18
CA ASP A 276 5.19 -10.86 34.31
C ASP A 276 5.54 -9.35 34.26
N GLU A 277 6.78 -9.01 33.89
CA GLU A 277 7.22 -7.61 33.67
C GLU A 277 6.41 -6.92 32.56
N LEU A 278 6.22 -7.59 31.41
CA LEU A 278 5.43 -7.06 30.31
C LEU A 278 3.94 -6.92 30.67
N GLN A 279 3.41 -7.85 31.47
CA GLN A 279 2.04 -7.78 31.97
C GLN A 279 1.85 -6.57 32.89
N MET A 280 2.78 -6.33 33.82
CA MET A 280 2.74 -5.15 34.69
C MET A 280 2.86 -3.84 33.88
N GLU A 281 3.69 -3.80 32.84
CA GLU A 281 3.81 -2.61 31.99
C GLU A 281 2.52 -2.35 31.17
N LEU A 282 1.86 -3.41 30.70
CA LEU A 282 0.58 -3.32 30.01
C LEU A 282 -0.53 -2.81 30.93
N ASP A 283 -0.59 -3.32 32.17
CA ASP A 283 -1.57 -2.90 33.17
C ASP A 283 -1.35 -1.43 33.55
N TRP A 284 -0.10 -1.02 33.77
CA TRP A 284 0.26 0.38 34.03
C TRP A 284 -0.14 1.32 32.89
N LYS A 285 0.15 0.95 31.63
CA LYS A 285 -0.24 1.75 30.45
C LYS A 285 -1.76 1.82 30.30
N SER A 286 -2.47 0.75 30.60
CA SER A 286 -3.93 0.70 30.55
C SER A 286 -4.56 1.63 31.59
N GLN A 287 -4.02 1.65 32.82
CA GLN A 287 -4.43 2.59 33.87
C GLN A 287 -4.17 4.04 33.44
N LYS A 288 -2.99 4.34 32.86
CA LYS A 288 -2.67 5.69 32.39
C LYS A 288 -3.61 6.17 31.27
N LEU A 289 -3.97 5.27 30.35
CA LEU A 289 -4.95 5.57 29.30
C LEU A 289 -6.34 5.86 29.89
N GLN A 290 -6.76 5.10 30.89
CA GLN A 290 -8.03 5.32 31.58
C GLN A 290 -8.07 6.68 32.30
N GLU A 291 -6.99 7.07 32.97
CA GLU A 291 -6.84 8.41 33.57
C GLU A 291 -6.96 9.51 32.51
N GLN A 292 -6.28 9.36 31.36
CA GLN A 292 -6.36 10.33 30.27
C GLN A 292 -7.78 10.45 29.70
N LEU A 293 -8.48 9.32 29.55
CA LEU A 293 -9.88 9.33 29.10
C LEU A 293 -10.80 10.02 30.11
N GLN A 294 -10.55 9.84 31.42
CA GLN A 294 -11.30 10.53 32.46
C GLN A 294 -11.05 12.05 32.43
N ILE A 295 -9.79 12.47 32.27
CA ILE A 295 -9.44 13.89 32.12
C ILE A 295 -10.11 14.48 30.88
N ASN A 296 -10.04 13.79 29.74
CA ASN A 296 -10.68 14.25 28.51
C ASN A 296 -12.20 14.38 28.66
N ARG A 297 -12.86 13.45 29.36
CA ARG A 297 -14.30 13.58 29.66
C ARG A 297 -14.60 14.81 30.49
N VAL A 298 -13.83 15.08 31.55
CA VAL A 298 -14.01 16.27 32.40
C VAL A 298 -13.78 17.55 31.60
N LEU A 299 -12.77 17.58 30.74
CA LEU A 299 -12.50 18.72 29.85
C LEU A 299 -13.63 18.93 28.84
N SER A 300 -14.17 17.86 28.25
CA SER A 300 -15.32 17.94 27.35
C SER A 300 -16.58 18.45 28.05
N THR A 301 -16.86 17.99 29.29
CA THR A 301 -18.00 18.52 30.06
C THR A 301 -17.79 19.98 30.44
N ASN A 302 -16.56 20.39 30.78
CA ASN A 302 -16.27 21.79 31.08
C ASN A 302 -16.40 22.68 29.85
N LEU A 303 -15.96 22.22 28.67
CA LEU A 303 -16.13 22.93 27.41
C LEU A 303 -17.61 23.08 27.04
N GLU A 304 -18.43 22.04 27.23
CA GLU A 304 -19.85 22.14 26.96
C GLU A 304 -20.55 23.06 27.96
N ASN A 305 -20.17 23.02 29.25
CA ASN A 305 -20.68 23.96 30.26
C ASN A 305 -20.29 25.42 29.94
N VAL A 306 -19.06 25.69 29.49
CA VAL A 306 -18.63 27.03 29.07
C VAL A 306 -19.37 27.49 27.83
N LYS A 307 -19.64 26.57 26.89
CA LYS A 307 -20.42 26.83 25.69
C LYS A 307 -21.89 27.09 25.99
N GLU A 308 -22.48 26.39 26.96
CA GLU A 308 -23.82 26.65 27.49
C GLU A 308 -23.88 27.99 28.24
N GLN A 309 -22.85 28.33 29.01
CA GLN A 309 -22.74 29.65 29.66
C GLN A 309 -22.54 30.80 28.65
N LEU A 310 -21.93 30.54 27.50
CA LEU A 310 -21.81 31.52 26.41
C LEU A 310 -23.11 31.65 25.58
N SER A 311 -23.96 30.62 25.56
CA SER A 311 -25.22 30.61 24.81
C SER A 311 -26.41 31.07 25.64
N ALA A 312 -26.39 30.85 26.95
CA ALA A 312 -27.26 31.50 27.93
C ALA A 312 -26.65 32.85 28.28
N GLY A 313 -27.01 33.90 27.55
CA GLY A 313 -26.43 35.24 27.65
C GLY A 313 -26.67 35.99 28.97
N ASP A 314 -26.25 35.42 30.11
CA ASP A 314 -26.26 36.03 31.43
C ASP A 314 -24.87 36.02 32.10
N CYS A 315 -24.37 37.25 32.32
CA CYS A 315 -23.37 37.71 33.29
C CYS A 315 -21.85 37.65 33.00
N GLU A 316 -21.30 38.88 32.89
CA GLU A 316 -20.02 39.39 33.41
C GLU A 316 -18.68 38.80 32.88
N VAL A 317 -18.39 39.10 31.61
CA VAL A 317 -17.09 38.83 30.96
C VAL A 317 -15.98 39.84 31.36
N VAL A 318 -16.13 40.60 32.45
CA VAL A 318 -15.14 41.64 32.82
C VAL A 318 -14.08 41.13 33.83
N ASP A 319 -14.38 40.15 34.68
CA ASP A 319 -13.48 39.82 35.82
C ASP A 319 -12.47 38.69 35.61
N VAL A 320 -12.60 37.88 34.54
CA VAL A 320 -11.70 36.72 34.35
C VAL A 320 -10.45 37.08 33.52
N ILE A 321 -10.55 38.04 32.59
CA ILE A 321 -9.42 38.45 31.74
C ILE A 321 -8.46 39.37 32.52
N GLY A 322 -8.96 40.16 33.48
CA GLY A 322 -8.13 41.04 34.33
C GLY A 322 -7.19 40.26 35.27
N ASN A 323 -7.67 39.17 35.86
CA ASN A 323 -6.91 38.38 36.83
C ASN A 323 -5.68 37.67 36.23
N GLY A 324 -5.78 37.18 34.98
CA GLY A 324 -4.67 36.50 34.31
C GLY A 324 -3.46 37.42 34.05
N ALA A 325 -3.73 38.66 33.65
CA ALA A 325 -2.69 39.66 33.39
C ALA A 325 -1.96 40.10 34.66
N GLU A 326 -2.69 40.26 35.78
CA GLU A 326 -2.09 40.62 37.07
C GLU A 326 -1.29 39.48 37.70
N ILE A 327 -1.70 38.23 37.50
CA ILE A 327 -0.96 37.05 37.95
C ILE A 327 0.36 36.92 37.18
N LEU A 328 0.34 37.11 35.85
CA LEU A 328 1.57 37.09 35.04
C LEU A 328 2.55 38.19 35.44
N LYS A 329 2.04 39.41 35.70
CA LYS A 329 2.86 40.54 36.15
C LYS A 329 3.48 40.30 37.54
N ARG A 330 2.78 39.60 38.43
CA ARG A 330 3.30 39.16 39.74
C ARG A 330 4.45 38.17 39.58
N TYR A 331 4.30 37.14 38.75
CA TYR A 331 5.37 36.16 38.51
C TYR A 331 6.57 36.78 37.80
N GLU A 332 6.35 37.70 36.88
CA GLU A 332 7.45 38.40 36.19
C GLU A 332 8.25 39.28 37.15
N ASN A 333 7.59 39.96 38.10
CA ASN A 333 8.25 40.71 39.16
C ASN A 333 9.01 39.80 40.14
N GLU A 334 8.44 38.64 40.51
CA GLU A 334 9.09 37.68 41.40
C GLU A 334 10.35 37.05 40.75
N ILE A 335 10.28 36.73 39.46
CA ILE A 335 11.43 36.23 38.69
C ILE A 335 12.55 37.28 38.64
N ASN A 336 12.20 38.56 38.48
CA ASN A 336 13.18 39.64 38.47
C ASN A 336 13.81 39.88 39.85
N GLU A 337 13.03 39.80 40.92
CA GLU A 337 13.52 39.81 42.31
C GLU A 337 14.50 38.66 42.58
N LEU A 338 14.16 37.44 42.16
CA LEU A 338 15.01 36.25 42.36
C LEU A 338 16.31 36.33 41.54
N LYS A 339 16.25 36.83 40.30
CA LYS A 339 17.45 37.08 39.49
C LYS A 339 18.37 38.12 40.14
N LYS A 340 17.80 39.18 40.74
CA LYS A 340 18.57 40.20 41.44
C LYS A 340 19.23 39.65 42.72
N LYS A 341 18.53 38.79 43.46
CA LYS A 341 19.10 38.09 44.63
C LYS A 341 20.22 37.14 44.22
N LEU A 342 20.06 36.38 43.13
CA LEU A 342 21.09 35.47 42.63
C LEU A 342 22.36 36.22 42.19
N ALA A 343 22.20 37.34 41.49
CA ALA A 343 23.32 38.21 41.11
C ALA A 343 24.05 38.80 42.34
N GLN A 344 23.32 39.12 43.41
CA GLN A 344 23.92 39.58 44.67
C GLN A 344 24.72 38.48 45.40
N TYR A 345 24.34 37.21 45.27
CA TYR A 345 25.10 36.08 45.82
C TYR A 345 26.36 35.76 45.00
N ASP A 346 26.33 35.98 43.68
CA ASP A 346 27.50 35.79 42.80
C ASP A 346 28.53 36.93 42.93
N GLU A 347 28.13 38.12 43.38
CA GLU A 347 29.00 39.30 43.55
C GLU A 347 29.58 39.49 44.97
N LEU A 348 29.21 38.67 45.96
CA LEU A 348 29.80 38.74 47.30
C LEU A 348 31.08 37.90 47.39
N PRO A 349 32.28 38.52 47.53
CA PRO A 349 33.51 37.80 47.82
C PRO A 349 33.62 37.61 49.34
N ASP A 350 32.62 36.98 49.97
CA ASP A 350 32.63 36.77 51.41
C ASP A 350 33.18 35.35 51.73
N PRO A 351 34.38 35.22 52.33
CA PRO A 351 35.05 33.94 52.55
C PRO A 351 34.41 33.07 53.65
N SER A 352 33.18 33.37 54.08
CA SER A 352 32.48 32.65 55.15
C SER A 352 31.55 31.53 54.68
N VAL A 353 31.31 31.37 53.37
CA VAL A 353 30.54 30.22 52.84
C VAL A 353 31.51 29.18 52.29
N LYS A 354 31.92 28.25 53.16
CA LYS A 354 32.72 27.10 52.78
C LYS A 354 31.83 26.15 51.98
N ILE A 355 31.86 26.24 50.65
CA ILE A 355 31.23 25.22 49.78
C ILE A 355 31.94 23.90 50.09
N LEU A 356 31.25 23.04 50.83
CA LEU A 356 31.67 21.66 51.04
C LEU A 356 31.50 20.94 49.70
N HIS A 357 32.55 20.92 48.89
CA HIS A 357 32.68 19.91 47.86
C HIS A 357 32.79 18.56 48.56
N MET A 358 31.64 17.90 48.74
CA MET A 358 31.62 16.52 49.20
C MET A 358 32.49 15.71 48.23
N LYS A 359 33.38 14.89 48.80
CA LYS A 359 34.46 14.14 48.13
C LYS A 359 34.00 13.25 46.96
N MET A 360 32.69 13.15 46.75
CA MET A 360 32.01 12.37 45.73
C MET A 360 30.93 13.23 45.07
N ASN A 361 31.30 14.00 44.05
CA ASN A 361 30.33 14.61 43.16
C ASN A 361 29.67 13.49 42.34
N PRO A 362 28.34 13.24 42.49
CA PRO A 362 27.67 12.11 41.82
C PRO A 362 27.83 12.14 40.31
N LEU A 363 27.87 13.34 39.71
CA LEU A 363 28.06 13.52 38.27
C LEU A 363 29.49 13.14 37.84
N GLN A 364 30.46 13.42 38.70
CA GLN A 364 31.88 13.14 38.46
C GLN A 364 32.17 11.65 38.64
N THR A 365 31.54 11.00 39.62
CA THR A 365 31.55 9.54 39.79
C THR A 365 30.90 8.85 38.59
N ALA A 366 29.72 9.29 38.15
CA ALA A 366 29.05 8.72 36.97
C ALA A 366 29.90 8.85 35.69
N HIS A 367 30.57 9.99 35.50
CA HIS A 367 31.49 10.17 34.37
C HIS A 367 32.74 9.28 34.46
N GLN A 368 33.28 9.08 35.66
CA GLN A 368 34.42 8.19 35.88
C GLN A 368 34.03 6.74 35.62
N ASP A 369 32.87 6.29 36.13
CA ASP A 369 32.33 4.96 35.92
C ASP A 369 32.05 4.69 34.43
N TYR A 370 31.54 5.70 33.69
CA TYR A 370 31.33 5.58 32.26
C TYR A 370 32.64 5.46 31.47
N LYS A 371 33.68 6.22 31.87
CA LYS A 371 35.03 6.09 31.28
C LYS A 371 35.65 4.73 31.58
N GLU A 372 35.49 4.23 32.80
CA GLU A 372 35.95 2.89 33.18
C GLU A 372 35.16 1.78 32.49
N PHE A 373 33.86 1.96 32.26
CA PHE A 373 33.04 1.05 31.48
C PHE A 373 33.49 1.00 30.02
N GLN A 374 33.76 2.15 29.39
CA GLN A 374 34.33 2.23 28.04
C GLN A 374 35.72 1.59 27.98
N ALA A 375 36.57 1.81 28.98
CA ALA A 375 37.89 1.19 29.07
C ALA A 375 37.81 -0.33 29.26
N LYS A 376 36.92 -0.82 30.13
CA LYS A 376 36.63 -2.26 30.30
C LYS A 376 36.05 -2.88 29.04
N LYS A 377 35.17 -2.19 28.31
CA LYS A 377 34.62 -2.65 27.03
C LYS A 377 35.73 -2.79 25.98
N LYS A 378 36.64 -1.82 25.89
CA LYS A 378 37.81 -1.88 25.00
C LYS A 378 38.80 -2.97 25.40
N ARG A 379 39.07 -3.15 26.71
CA ARG A 379 39.91 -4.23 27.22
C ARG A 379 39.30 -5.60 26.95
N LYS A 380 38.01 -5.82 27.24
CA LYS A 380 37.30 -7.07 26.91
C LYS A 380 37.33 -7.38 25.42
N LEU A 381 37.20 -6.37 24.56
CA LEU A 381 37.30 -6.55 23.10
C LEU A 381 38.72 -6.97 22.67
N ASN A 382 39.76 -6.40 23.30
CA ASN A 382 41.17 -6.72 23.01
C ASN A 382 41.65 -8.02 23.69
N GLU A 383 41.05 -8.40 24.82
CA GLU A 383 41.33 -9.61 25.60
C GLU A 383 40.52 -10.81 25.09
N SER A 384 39.45 -10.58 24.31
CA SER A 384 38.81 -11.59 23.45
C SER A 384 39.56 -11.84 22.13
N LEU A 385 40.68 -11.14 21.89
CA LEU A 385 41.51 -11.25 20.69
C LEU A 385 42.77 -12.16 20.79
N PRO A 386 43.27 -12.65 21.95
CA PRO A 386 44.43 -13.54 21.96
C PRO A 386 44.10 -15.01 21.63
N PHE A 387 42.83 -15.43 21.70
CA PHE A 387 42.44 -16.84 21.52
C PHE A 387 42.16 -17.26 20.07
N LEU A 388 42.45 -16.41 19.09
CA LEU A 388 42.23 -16.68 17.66
C LEU A 388 43.48 -16.49 16.80
N ASN A 389 44.67 -16.60 17.39
CA ASN A 389 45.94 -16.53 16.67
C ASN A 389 46.61 -17.89 16.42
N GLU A 390 45.93 -19.00 16.70
CA GLU A 390 46.41 -20.32 16.29
C GLU A 390 45.27 -21.03 15.51
N ASP A 391 45.54 -21.24 14.21
CA ASP A 391 45.00 -22.32 13.37
C ASP A 391 43.72 -22.18 12.52
N ASN A 392 43.30 -20.98 12.05
CA ASN A 392 42.34 -20.95 10.91
C ASN A 392 42.29 -19.66 10.08
N ASP A 393 43.28 -19.45 9.22
CA ASP A 393 43.61 -18.13 8.68
C ASP A 393 42.87 -17.68 7.40
N ASN A 394 41.79 -18.36 6.94
CA ASN A 394 41.13 -17.96 5.68
C ASN A 394 39.59 -17.80 5.72
N LEU A 395 38.89 -18.27 6.75
CA LEU A 395 37.42 -18.20 6.80
C LEU A 395 36.88 -16.90 7.44
N ILE A 396 37.64 -16.28 8.35
CA ILE A 396 37.21 -15.12 9.12
C ILE A 396 37.34 -13.78 8.33
N PRO A 397 38.41 -13.55 7.53
CA PRO A 397 38.52 -12.36 6.69
C PRO A 397 37.46 -12.33 5.58
N THR A 398 37.12 -13.48 5.01
CA THR A 398 36.13 -13.63 3.94
C THR A 398 34.71 -13.37 4.44
N LEU A 399 34.35 -13.85 5.64
CA LEU A 399 33.05 -13.57 6.25
C LEU A 399 32.87 -12.07 6.57
N ARG A 400 33.89 -11.42 7.14
CA ARG A 400 33.86 -9.96 7.39
C ARG A 400 33.81 -9.15 6.09
N LYS A 401 34.52 -9.58 5.04
CA LYS A 401 34.47 -8.95 3.71
C LYS A 401 33.07 -9.08 3.12
N LYS A 402 32.44 -10.26 3.22
CA LYS A 402 31.06 -10.52 2.75
C LYS A 402 30.03 -9.68 3.50
N GLN A 403 30.17 -9.55 4.82
CA GLN A 403 29.28 -8.71 5.63
C GLN A 403 29.44 -7.21 5.30
N ARG A 404 30.67 -6.74 5.07
CA ARG A 404 30.93 -5.36 4.61
C ARG A 404 30.34 -5.11 3.23
N THR A 405 30.51 -6.03 2.28
CA THR A 405 29.92 -5.88 0.94
C THR A 405 28.40 -5.89 0.98
N GLU A 406 27.79 -6.70 1.86
CA GLU A 406 26.34 -6.73 2.05
C GLU A 406 25.83 -5.40 2.65
N MET A 407 26.51 -4.85 3.67
CA MET A 407 26.17 -3.54 4.21
C MET A 407 26.36 -2.41 3.19
N THR A 408 27.42 -2.45 2.38
CA THR A 408 27.63 -1.48 1.30
C THR A 408 26.54 -1.57 0.24
N LYS A 409 26.09 -2.79 -0.08
CA LYS A 409 24.96 -3.00 -1.02
C LYS A 409 23.65 -2.45 -0.44
N GLN A 410 23.36 -2.72 0.83
CA GLN A 410 22.18 -2.17 1.51
C GLN A 410 22.21 -0.64 1.59
N LEU A 411 23.38 -0.04 1.83
CA LEU A 411 23.55 1.41 1.80
C LEU A 411 23.32 1.98 0.39
N ALA A 412 23.84 1.33 -0.65
CA ALA A 412 23.63 1.74 -2.04
C ALA A 412 22.14 1.63 -2.43
N ASP A 413 21.47 0.54 -2.05
CA ASP A 413 20.04 0.33 -2.31
C ASP A 413 19.19 1.36 -1.56
N MET A 414 19.50 1.66 -0.30
CA MET A 414 18.83 2.72 0.45
C MET A 414 19.05 4.11 -0.15
N GLN A 415 20.28 4.43 -0.56
CA GLN A 415 20.58 5.69 -1.24
C GLN A 415 19.82 5.82 -2.56
N PHE A 416 19.70 4.73 -3.32
CA PHE A 416 18.91 4.70 -4.54
C PHE A 416 17.42 4.93 -4.26
N GLN A 417 16.86 4.28 -3.23
CA GLN A 417 15.47 4.49 -2.82
C GLN A 417 15.23 5.94 -2.37
N LEU A 418 16.13 6.52 -1.58
CA LEU A 418 16.04 7.92 -1.14
C LEU A 418 16.07 8.86 -2.36
N HIS A 419 16.99 8.64 -3.29
CA HIS A 419 17.07 9.44 -4.52
C HIS A 419 15.81 9.32 -5.37
N LYS A 420 15.24 8.11 -5.50
CA LYS A 420 13.97 7.87 -6.20
C LYS A 420 12.83 8.64 -5.56
N VAL A 421 12.65 8.52 -4.25
CA VAL A 421 11.60 9.22 -3.49
C VAL A 421 11.78 10.74 -3.56
N LYS A 422 13.03 11.23 -3.49
CA LYS A 422 13.33 12.67 -3.65
C LYS A 422 12.92 13.19 -5.03
N LYS A 423 13.23 12.43 -6.09
CA LYS A 423 12.84 12.78 -7.47
C LYS A 423 11.33 12.74 -7.67
N GLU A 424 10.64 11.78 -7.06
CA GLU A 424 9.17 11.70 -7.07
C GLU A 424 8.53 12.88 -6.33
N LYS A 425 9.05 13.25 -5.15
CA LYS A 425 8.62 14.44 -4.40
C LYS A 425 8.81 15.72 -5.21
N GLU A 426 9.94 15.88 -5.87
CA GLU A 426 10.21 17.05 -6.72
C GLU A 426 9.24 17.13 -7.90
N ARG A 427 8.95 15.98 -8.56
CA ARG A 427 7.94 15.90 -9.62
C ARG A 427 6.55 16.27 -9.10
N ALA A 428 6.16 15.78 -7.93
CA ALA A 428 4.86 16.10 -7.32
C ALA A 428 4.74 17.60 -7.01
N LEU A 429 5.77 18.22 -6.42
CA LEU A 429 5.81 19.66 -6.15
C LEU A 429 5.72 20.48 -7.44
N LYS A 430 6.39 20.04 -8.52
CA LYS A 430 6.32 20.71 -9.83
C LYS A 430 4.93 20.63 -10.44
N ILE A 431 4.26 19.47 -10.33
CA ILE A 431 2.87 19.30 -10.79
C ILE A 431 1.93 20.20 -10.00
N GLN A 432 2.03 20.23 -8.68
CA GLN A 432 1.22 21.09 -7.82
C GLN A 432 1.43 22.57 -8.13
N SER A 433 2.68 23.01 -8.27
CA SER A 433 3.04 24.39 -8.63
C SER A 433 2.43 24.78 -9.99
N ASN A 434 2.54 23.91 -10.99
CA ASN A 434 1.95 24.14 -12.31
C ASN A 434 0.42 24.20 -12.25
N LEU A 435 -0.21 23.35 -11.43
CA LEU A 435 -1.66 23.35 -11.24
C LEU A 435 -2.13 24.66 -10.61
N VAL A 436 -1.48 25.13 -9.54
CA VAL A 436 -1.78 26.42 -8.89
C VAL A 436 -1.62 27.59 -9.87
N LYS A 437 -0.55 27.59 -10.68
CA LYS A 437 -0.35 28.63 -11.71
C LYS A 437 -1.48 28.63 -12.75
N LYS A 438 -1.90 27.46 -13.23
CA LYS A 438 -3.03 27.33 -14.16
C LYS A 438 -4.34 27.81 -13.55
N TYR A 439 -4.65 27.41 -12.31
CA TYR A 439 -5.84 27.88 -11.60
C TYR A 439 -5.83 29.40 -11.44
N ARG A 440 -4.71 30.00 -11.00
CA ARG A 440 -4.59 31.45 -10.89
C ARG A 440 -4.81 32.14 -12.24
N ALA A 441 -4.25 31.61 -13.32
CA ALA A 441 -4.46 32.15 -14.67
C ALA A 441 -5.95 32.08 -15.08
N PHE A 442 -6.63 30.96 -14.85
CA PHE A 442 -8.06 30.84 -15.14
C PHE A 442 -8.92 31.78 -14.31
N VAL A 443 -8.67 31.86 -12.99
CA VAL A 443 -9.41 32.77 -12.11
C VAL A 443 -9.19 34.22 -12.54
N THR A 444 -7.94 34.61 -12.84
CA THR A 444 -7.63 35.97 -13.30
C THR A 444 -8.33 36.29 -14.62
N ALA A 445 -8.30 35.38 -15.59
CA ALA A 445 -8.94 35.57 -16.89
C ALA A 445 -10.47 35.62 -16.82
N LEU A 446 -11.10 34.88 -15.90
CA LEU A 446 -12.55 34.81 -15.78
C LEU A 446 -13.14 35.89 -14.88
N SER A 447 -12.46 36.25 -13.79
CA SER A 447 -12.98 37.19 -12.79
C SER A 447 -12.38 38.59 -12.87
N GLY A 448 -11.29 38.77 -13.63
CA GLY A 448 -10.49 39.99 -13.60
C GLY A 448 -9.69 40.20 -12.32
N LEU A 449 -9.63 39.19 -11.44
CA LEU A 449 -8.97 39.29 -10.13
C LEU A 449 -7.78 38.33 -10.04
N GLN A 450 -6.60 38.91 -9.81
CA GLN A 450 -5.37 38.19 -9.56
C GLN A 450 -5.21 37.89 -8.06
N ILE A 451 -5.36 36.61 -7.70
CA ILE A 451 -5.28 36.14 -6.31
C ILE A 451 -3.88 35.57 -6.02
N LYS A 452 -3.16 36.17 -5.06
CA LYS A 452 -1.82 35.78 -4.61
C LYS A 452 -1.86 35.41 -3.12
N MET A 453 -1.38 34.22 -2.78
CA MET A 453 -1.16 33.83 -1.37
C MET A 453 0.23 34.31 -0.93
N LYS A 454 0.31 34.98 0.22
CA LYS A 454 1.56 35.52 0.79
C LYS A 454 2.03 34.67 1.97
N GLU A 455 1.17 34.53 2.98
CA GLU A 455 1.37 33.75 4.21
C GLU A 455 0.24 32.71 4.33
N ASP A 456 0.32 31.78 5.29
CA ASP A 456 -0.59 30.63 5.39
C ASP A 456 -2.08 31.04 5.43
N ASP A 457 -2.40 32.20 6.00
CA ASP A 457 -3.77 32.71 6.15
C ASP A 457 -4.04 34.04 5.43
N LEU A 458 -3.08 34.60 4.68
CA LEU A 458 -3.22 35.91 4.02
C LEU A 458 -3.28 35.81 2.50
N VAL A 459 -4.35 36.38 1.95
CA VAL A 459 -4.64 36.40 0.52
C VAL A 459 -4.65 37.84 0.01
N GLN A 460 -3.78 38.11 -0.95
CA GLN A 460 -3.74 39.37 -1.68
C GLN A 460 -4.58 39.24 -2.96
N VAL A 461 -5.52 40.16 -3.16
CA VAL A 461 -6.40 40.22 -4.33
C VAL A 461 -6.15 41.54 -5.05
N GLU A 462 -5.68 41.45 -6.28
CA GLU A 462 -5.35 42.58 -7.16
C GLU A 462 -6.27 42.54 -8.39
N SER A 463 -6.80 43.69 -8.81
CA SER A 463 -7.63 43.77 -10.01
C SER A 463 -6.76 43.96 -11.25
N ILE A 464 -7.12 43.32 -12.37
CA ILE A 464 -6.42 43.56 -13.66
C ILE A 464 -6.63 44.99 -14.17
N PHE A 465 -7.70 45.65 -13.74
CA PHE A 465 -8.07 47.01 -14.15
C PHE A 465 -7.36 48.10 -13.32
N ASP A 466 -6.72 47.72 -12.21
CA ASP A 466 -5.99 48.64 -11.33
C ASP A 466 -4.71 47.96 -10.79
N PRO A 467 -3.72 47.72 -11.68
CA PRO A 467 -2.52 46.99 -11.33
C PRO A 467 -1.67 47.77 -10.32
N GLY A 468 -1.10 47.07 -9.33
CA GLY A 468 -0.31 47.66 -8.26
C GLY A 468 -1.10 47.98 -6.98
N ASN A 469 -2.43 48.12 -7.08
CA ASN A 469 -3.32 48.28 -5.93
C ASN A 469 -3.98 46.94 -5.56
N TYR A 470 -4.12 46.65 -4.27
CA TYR A 470 -4.59 45.35 -3.83
C TYR A 470 -5.31 45.38 -2.48
N PHE A 471 -6.26 44.46 -2.34
CA PHE A 471 -6.92 44.13 -1.09
C PHE A 471 -6.17 42.98 -0.40
N ILE A 472 -6.09 43.03 0.93
CA ILE A 472 -5.56 41.94 1.73
C ILE A 472 -6.71 41.33 2.51
N PHE A 473 -6.90 40.03 2.37
CA PHE A 473 -7.91 39.27 3.09
C PHE A 473 -7.24 38.26 4.01
N LYS A 474 -7.76 38.12 5.23
CA LYS A 474 -7.41 37.05 6.15
C LYS A 474 -8.44 35.93 6.02
N VAL A 475 -7.94 34.73 5.76
CA VAL A 475 -8.75 33.53 5.66
C VAL A 475 -8.82 32.88 7.04
N HIS A 476 -10.03 32.59 7.49
CA HIS A 476 -10.29 31.90 8.74
C HIS A 476 -11.00 30.57 8.46
N ASP A 477 -10.88 29.63 9.41
CA ASP A 477 -11.61 28.36 9.40
C ASP A 477 -11.48 27.55 8.10
N TYR A 478 -10.25 27.40 7.61
CA TYR A 478 -9.95 26.67 6.37
C TYR A 478 -10.72 27.17 5.13
N GLY A 479 -11.01 28.48 5.07
CA GLY A 479 -11.69 29.09 3.93
C GLY A 479 -13.20 29.33 4.10
N LYS A 480 -13.77 29.05 5.28
CA LYS A 480 -15.21 29.27 5.52
C LYS A 480 -15.57 30.75 5.68
N THR A 481 -14.69 31.53 6.29
CA THR A 481 -14.91 32.96 6.51
C THR A 481 -13.66 33.74 6.11
N ILE A 482 -13.88 34.88 5.46
CA ILE A 482 -12.81 35.72 4.95
C ILE A 482 -13.08 37.15 5.45
N SER A 483 -12.07 37.76 6.08
CA SER A 483 -12.15 39.14 6.58
C SER A 483 -11.20 40.04 5.79
N LEU A 484 -11.67 41.24 5.42
CA LEU A 484 -10.83 42.24 4.77
C LEU A 484 -9.97 42.94 5.82
N LEU A 485 -8.66 43.04 5.59
CA LEU A 485 -7.78 43.89 6.41
C LEU A 485 -7.87 45.33 5.92
N GLU A 486 -7.81 46.26 6.86
CA GLU A 486 -7.70 47.68 6.55
C GLU A 486 -6.33 47.98 5.94
N THR A 487 -6.34 48.41 4.68
CA THR A 487 -5.18 48.90 3.93
C THR A 487 -5.50 50.27 3.35
N ASP A 488 -4.48 51.05 2.98
CA ASP A 488 -4.67 52.35 2.34
C ASP A 488 -5.59 52.26 1.12
N TYR A 489 -5.48 51.18 0.34
CA TYR A 489 -6.37 50.92 -0.77
C TYR A 489 -7.80 50.60 -0.31
N ALA A 490 -7.98 49.75 0.72
CA ALA A 490 -9.30 49.43 1.25
C ALA A 490 -10.06 50.67 1.76
N THR A 491 -9.37 51.66 2.33
CA THR A 491 -10.01 52.89 2.83
C THR A 491 -10.72 53.70 1.73
N GLN A 492 -10.24 53.61 0.48
CA GLN A 492 -10.82 54.30 -0.68
C GLN A 492 -12.18 53.73 -1.09
N TRP A 493 -12.49 52.50 -0.67
CA TRP A 493 -13.71 51.77 -1.02
C TRP A 493 -14.68 51.66 0.17
N SER A 494 -14.59 52.57 1.14
CA SER A 494 -15.38 52.55 2.38
C SER A 494 -16.90 52.48 2.15
N ALA A 495 -17.42 53.09 1.07
CA ALA A 495 -18.84 53.00 0.70
C ALA A 495 -19.21 51.56 0.29
N GLN A 496 -18.42 50.93 -0.57
CA GLN A 496 -18.63 49.55 -1.04
C GLN A 496 -18.39 48.54 0.08
N ILE A 497 -17.42 48.77 0.96
CA ILE A 497 -17.19 47.95 2.16
C ILE A 497 -18.45 47.97 3.05
N ARG A 498 -19.01 49.17 3.31
CA ARG A 498 -20.21 49.30 4.13
C ARG A 498 -21.42 48.61 3.50
N GLU A 499 -21.64 48.79 2.21
CA GLU A 499 -22.80 48.21 1.53
C GLU A 499 -22.70 46.67 1.42
N TYR A 500 -21.56 46.15 0.96
CA TYR A 500 -21.45 44.74 0.56
C TYR A 500 -20.81 43.84 1.62
N LEU A 501 -19.79 44.32 2.35
CA LEU A 501 -19.14 43.53 3.40
C LEU A 501 -19.86 43.67 4.75
N GLN A 502 -20.27 44.87 5.15
CA GLN A 502 -20.99 45.06 6.42
C GLN A 502 -22.49 44.83 6.28
N GLY A 503 -23.12 45.36 5.21
CA GLY A 503 -24.55 45.26 5.00
C GLY A 503 -25.03 43.89 4.52
N ARG A 504 -24.32 43.29 3.55
CA ARG A 504 -24.70 42.00 2.93
C ARG A 504 -23.81 40.83 3.31
N ASN A 505 -22.73 41.07 4.08
CA ASN A 505 -21.75 40.05 4.47
C ASN A 505 -21.26 39.18 3.29
N SER A 506 -21.00 39.81 2.13
CA SER A 506 -20.69 39.10 0.90
C SER A 506 -19.44 39.64 0.22
N THR A 507 -18.31 38.95 0.43
CA THR A 507 -17.04 39.22 -0.26
C THR A 507 -17.14 39.09 -1.78
N PRO A 508 -17.84 38.08 -2.34
CA PRO A 508 -18.02 38.01 -3.79
C PRO A 508 -18.79 39.21 -4.35
N ALA A 509 -19.83 39.68 -3.66
CA ALA A 509 -20.60 40.85 -4.10
C ALA A 509 -19.76 42.14 -4.04
N PHE A 510 -18.95 42.29 -2.98
CA PHE A 510 -18.00 43.39 -2.86
C PHE A 510 -16.98 43.42 -4.02
N LEU A 511 -16.34 42.29 -4.28
CA LEU A 511 -15.34 42.18 -5.35
C LEU A 511 -15.97 42.39 -6.73
N ALA A 512 -17.15 41.83 -7.00
CA ALA A 512 -17.87 42.07 -8.25
C ALA A 512 -18.23 43.54 -8.45
N ALA A 513 -18.73 44.22 -7.41
CA ALA A 513 -19.06 45.64 -7.47
C ALA A 513 -17.82 46.50 -7.77
N ILE A 514 -16.68 46.21 -7.12
CA ILE A 514 -15.43 46.91 -7.39
C ILE A 514 -14.94 46.64 -8.81
N THR A 515 -14.99 45.39 -9.28
CA THR A 515 -14.58 45.05 -10.64
C THR A 515 -15.39 45.85 -11.67
N LEU A 516 -16.72 45.94 -11.52
CA LEU A 516 -17.57 46.73 -12.42
C LEU A 516 -17.22 48.22 -12.39
N ILE A 517 -17.03 48.81 -11.20
CA ILE A 517 -16.65 50.22 -11.08
C ILE A 517 -15.28 50.50 -11.70
N LEU A 518 -14.32 49.59 -11.52
CA LEU A 518 -12.99 49.70 -12.11
C LEU A 518 -13.01 49.54 -13.63
N ASP A 519 -13.84 48.63 -14.15
CA ASP A 519 -14.04 48.44 -15.59
C ASP A 519 -14.65 49.69 -16.24
N GLU A 520 -15.72 50.25 -15.64
CA GLU A 520 -16.30 51.52 -16.09
C GLU A 520 -15.28 52.67 -16.09
N ARG A 521 -14.41 52.73 -15.07
CA ARG A 521 -13.33 53.72 -15.00
C ARG A 521 -12.28 53.48 -16.07
N ALA A 522 -11.90 52.23 -16.32
CA ALA A 522 -10.93 51.87 -17.36
C ALA A 522 -11.46 52.22 -18.76
N GLU A 523 -12.74 51.95 -19.04
CA GLU A 523 -13.43 52.34 -20.29
C GLU A 523 -13.51 53.86 -20.43
N SER A 524 -13.85 54.58 -19.36
CA SER A 524 -13.90 56.05 -19.34
C SER A 524 -12.55 56.70 -19.62
N THR A 525 -11.46 56.07 -19.20
CA THR A 525 -10.09 56.57 -19.44
C THR A 525 -9.61 56.29 -20.87
N THR A 526 -10.20 55.29 -21.55
CA THR A 526 -9.82 54.86 -22.91
C THR A 526 -10.51 55.68 -24.01
N THR A 527 -11.54 56.47 -23.69
CA THR A 527 -12.28 57.29 -24.69
C THR A 527 -11.65 58.66 -24.99
N MET A 528 -10.48 58.99 -24.44
CA MET A 528 -9.75 60.25 -24.68
C MET A 528 -8.33 60.00 -25.21
N SER A 529 -8.19 59.32 -26.35
CA SER A 529 -6.96 59.37 -27.18
C SER A 529 -7.21 58.79 -28.57
N PHE A 530 -7.99 59.49 -29.38
CA PHE A 530 -7.88 59.40 -30.84
C PHE A 530 -7.44 60.77 -31.34
N TYR A 531 -6.34 60.78 -32.11
CA TYR A 531 -5.54 61.91 -32.60
C TYR A 531 -4.37 62.36 -31.71
N PRO A 532 -3.14 61.86 -32.00
CA PRO A 532 -1.97 62.70 -31.87
C PRO A 532 -1.98 63.74 -33.00
N SER A 533 -1.93 65.02 -32.63
CA SER A 533 -1.50 66.11 -33.52
C SER A 533 0.03 66.12 -33.55
N ASP A 534 0.56 66.00 -34.77
CA ASP A 534 1.93 66.26 -35.28
C ASP A 534 3.16 65.84 -34.46
#